data_AF-S5MK46-F1
#
_entry.id   AF-S5MK46-F1
#
_cell.length_a   1.000
_cell.length_b   1.000
_cell.length_c   1.000
_cell.angle_alpha   90.00
_cell.angle_beta   90.00
_cell.angle_gamma   90.00
#
_symmetry.space_group_name_H-M   'P 1'
#
loop_
_entity.id
_entity.type
_entity.pdbx_description
1 polymer ?
#
loop_
_entity_poly.entity_id
_entity_poly.type
_entity_poly.pdbx_seq_one_letter_code
_entity_poly.pdbx_strand_id
1 'polypeptide(L)'
;MNNSIKEISKRIIPLSAFNSLNENGFDVISYDIDENSFYDIVASSDPLTSVNLLRSFYMYYKIYLNKYFIRPLLTSDPLKIEEILENEKQLKDRVQNIINSLERKIIH
;
A
#
# COMPACT_ATOMS: atom_id res chain seq x y z
N MET A 1 -17.83 11.35 12.01
CA MET A 1 -17.57 9.92 12.28
C MET A 1 -16.52 9.38 11.31
N ASN A 2 -15.29 9.92 11.35
CA ASN A 2 -14.31 9.76 10.27
C ASN A 2 -12.92 9.28 10.74
N ASN A 3 -12.79 8.99 12.04
CA ASN A 3 -11.50 8.63 12.65
C ASN A 3 -11.19 7.14 12.50
N SER A 4 -12.20 6.27 12.56
CA SER A 4 -12.00 4.82 12.52
C SER A 4 -11.47 4.32 11.17
N ILE A 5 -11.94 4.86 10.05
CA ILE A 5 -11.44 4.47 8.71
C ILE A 5 -9.98 4.91 8.56
N LYS A 6 -9.69 6.17 8.87
CA LYS A 6 -8.31 6.70 8.84
C LYS A 6 -7.37 5.94 9.77
N GLU A 7 -7.82 5.56 10.96
CA GLU A 7 -7.01 4.78 11.91
C GLU A 7 -6.72 3.36 11.42
N ILE A 8 -7.69 2.69 10.79
CA ILE A 8 -7.46 1.35 10.24
C ILE A 8 -6.59 1.45 8.97
N SER A 9 -6.76 2.47 8.13
CA SER A 9 -5.86 2.71 6.98
C SER A 9 -4.42 2.93 7.42
N LYS A 10 -4.22 3.66 8.53
CA LYS A 10 -2.91 3.80 9.19
C LYS A 10 -2.33 2.49 9.71
N ARG A 11 -3.14 1.45 9.93
CA ARG A 11 -2.66 0.10 10.29
C ARG A 11 -2.37 -0.75 9.06
N ILE A 12 -3.16 -0.58 7.98
CA ILE A 12 -2.97 -1.33 6.74
C ILE A 12 -1.68 -0.94 6.02
N ILE A 13 -1.36 0.35 5.95
CA ILE A 13 -0.18 0.81 5.20
C ILE A 13 1.12 0.20 5.76
N PRO A 14 1.41 0.26 7.07
CA PRO A 14 2.55 -0.42 7.68
C PRO A 14 2.60 -1.93 7.41
N LEU A 15 1.46 -2.62 7.54
CA LEU A 15 1.38 -4.06 7.26
C LEU A 15 1.68 -4.37 5.79
N SER A 16 1.20 -3.53 4.87
CA SER A 16 1.41 -3.71 3.43
C SER A 16 2.86 -3.46 3.06
N ALA A 17 3.46 -2.43 3.66
CA ALA A 17 4.88 -2.11 3.51
C ALA A 17 5.77 -3.23 4.04
N PHE A 18 5.51 -3.71 5.26
CA PHE A 18 6.26 -4.81 5.87
C PHE A 18 6.28 -6.07 5.00
N ASN A 19 5.12 -6.51 4.51
CA ASN A 19 5.06 -7.72 3.68
C ASN A 19 5.68 -7.50 2.30
N SER A 20 5.55 -6.31 1.73
CA SER A 20 6.24 -5.97 0.49
C SER A 20 7.76 -6.06 0.65
N LEU A 21 8.30 -5.49 1.73
CA LEU A 21 9.73 -5.51 2.02
C LEU A 21 10.25 -6.94 2.20
N ASN A 22 9.58 -7.75 3.03
CA ASN A 22 9.97 -9.15 3.24
C ASN A 22 9.90 -9.99 1.96
N GLU A 23 8.86 -9.82 1.15
CA GLU A 23 8.72 -10.52 -0.14
C GLU A 23 9.84 -10.16 -1.12
N ASN A 24 10.34 -8.94 -1.05
CA ASN A 24 11.45 -8.44 -1.87
C ASN A 24 12.83 -8.64 -1.22
N GLY A 25 12.93 -9.46 -0.17
CA GLY A 25 14.20 -9.89 0.42
C GLY A 25 14.83 -8.92 1.42
N PHE A 26 14.10 -7.90 1.87
CA PHE A 26 14.55 -7.04 2.96
C PHE A 26 14.31 -7.74 4.31
N ASP A 27 15.32 -7.77 5.17
CA ASP A 27 15.20 -8.26 6.54
C ASP A 27 14.76 -7.11 7.45
N VAL A 28 13.45 -6.88 7.50
CA VAL A 28 12.84 -5.80 8.28
C VAL A 28 11.98 -6.34 9.41
N ILE A 29 11.96 -5.62 10.53
CA ILE A 29 11.12 -5.99 11.66
C ILE A 29 9.86 -5.11 11.69
N SER A 30 8.72 -5.73 11.99
CA SER A 30 7.40 -5.14 11.76
C SER A 30 7.11 -3.84 12.52
N TYR A 31 7.79 -3.59 13.64
CA TYR A 31 7.63 -2.39 14.45
C TYR A 31 8.41 -1.17 13.93
N ASP A 32 9.31 -1.35 12.96
CA ASP A 32 10.17 -0.29 12.42
C ASP A 32 9.64 0.29 11.09
N ILE A 33 8.54 -0.26 10.57
CA ILE A 33 8.02 0.07 9.24
C ILE A 33 6.77 0.95 9.33
N ASP A 34 6.88 2.17 8.81
CA ASP A 34 5.76 3.07 8.54
C ASP A 34 5.72 3.45 7.05
N GLU A 35 4.77 4.32 6.67
CA GLU A 35 4.64 4.75 5.28
C GLU A 35 5.91 5.48 4.79
N ASN A 36 6.51 6.32 5.63
CA ASN A 36 7.65 7.13 5.24
C ASN A 36 8.89 6.26 5.07
N SER A 37 9.17 5.38 6.04
CA SER A 37 10.34 4.51 5.97
C SER A 37 10.25 3.54 4.78
N PHE A 38 9.06 3.09 4.41
CA PHE A 38 8.85 2.35 3.17
C PHE A 38 9.20 3.16 1.92
N TYR A 39 8.71 4.40 1.80
CA TYR A 39 9.01 5.22 0.63
C TYR A 39 10.48 5.64 0.55
N ASP A 40 11.16 5.81 1.68
CA ASP A 40 12.60 6.05 1.73
C ASP A 40 13.39 4.85 1.16
N ILE A 41 13.01 3.63 1.54
CA ILE A 41 13.60 2.40 1.00
C ILE A 41 13.34 2.31 -0.51
N VAL A 42 12.09 2.54 -0.95
CA VAL A 42 11.73 2.57 -2.38
C VAL A 42 12.57 3.59 -3.15
N ALA A 43 12.83 4.77 -2.58
CA ALA A 43 13.62 5.82 -3.22
C ALA A 43 15.13 5.49 -3.28
N SER A 44 15.64 4.74 -2.31
CA SER A 44 17.05 4.31 -2.25
C SER A 44 17.37 3.05 -3.07
N SER A 45 16.35 2.28 -3.46
CA SER A 45 16.50 1.03 -4.21
C SER A 45 16.74 1.28 -5.69
N ASP A 46 17.29 0.28 -6.40
CA ASP A 46 17.36 0.33 -7.87
C ASP A 46 15.95 0.31 -8.48
N PRO A 47 15.76 0.86 -9.71
CA PRO A 47 14.43 1.01 -10.29
C PRO A 47 13.61 -0.28 -10.40
N LEU A 48 14.24 -1.42 -10.66
CA LEU A 48 13.54 -2.71 -10.76
C LEU A 48 13.01 -3.12 -9.38
N THR A 49 13.86 -3.05 -8.36
CA THR A 49 13.48 -3.32 -6.97
C THR A 49 12.39 -2.37 -6.49
N SER A 50 12.50 -1.07 -6.76
CA SER A 50 11.48 -0.07 -6.42
C SER A 50 10.12 -0.39 -7.05
N VAL A 51 10.09 -0.81 -8.32
CA VAL A 51 8.84 -1.21 -8.99
C VAL A 51 8.24 -2.45 -8.34
N ASN A 52 9.05 -3.47 -8.02
CA ASN A 52 8.57 -4.68 -7.36
C ASN A 52 8.02 -4.39 -5.96
N LEU A 53 8.72 -3.56 -5.17
CA LEU A 53 8.25 -3.09 -3.87
C LEU A 53 6.89 -2.38 -3.95
N LEU A 54 6.71 -1.49 -4.93
CA LEU A 54 5.45 -0.77 -5.10
C LEU A 54 4.30 -1.68 -5.54
N ARG A 55 4.58 -2.67 -6.41
CA ARG A 55 3.59 -3.67 -6.84
C ARG A 55 3.15 -4.57 -5.70
N SER A 56 4.09 -5.17 -4.97
CA SER A 56 3.79 -6.02 -3.82
C SER A 56 3.08 -5.23 -2.72
N PHE A 57 3.50 -3.98 -2.46
CA PHE A 57 2.82 -3.08 -1.51
C PHE A 57 1.35 -2.91 -1.85
N TYR A 58 1.03 -2.56 -3.09
CA TYR A 58 -0.36 -2.36 -3.49
C TYR A 58 -1.18 -3.66 -3.48
N MET A 59 -0.55 -4.80 -3.83
CA MET A 59 -1.18 -6.11 -3.69
C MET A 59 -1.58 -6.41 -2.23
N TYR A 60 -0.65 -6.26 -1.28
CA TYR A 60 -0.93 -6.46 0.15
C TYR A 60 -1.96 -5.46 0.68
N TYR A 61 -1.88 -4.20 0.24
CA TYR A 61 -2.86 -3.18 0.58
C TYR A 61 -4.27 -3.63 0.21
N LYS A 62 -4.49 -4.14 -1.01
CA LYS A 62 -5.79 -4.66 -1.44
C LYS A 62 -6.27 -5.85 -0.62
N ILE A 63 -5.36 -6.78 -0.30
CA ILE A 63 -5.69 -7.96 0.52
C ILE A 63 -6.19 -7.51 1.90
N TYR A 64 -5.46 -6.62 2.56
CA TYR A 64 -5.83 -6.13 3.88
C TYR A 64 -7.05 -5.24 3.85
N LEU A 65 -7.20 -4.40 2.83
CA LEU A 65 -8.38 -3.54 2.66
C LEU A 65 -9.63 -4.41 2.52
N ASN A 66 -9.57 -5.45 1.70
CA ASN A 66 -10.68 -6.37 1.52
C ASN A 66 -11.01 -7.12 2.83
N LYS A 67 -9.98 -7.65 3.49
CA LYS A 67 -10.13 -8.45 4.72
C LYS A 67 -10.72 -7.63 5.88
N TYR A 68 -10.22 -6.42 6.11
CA TYR A 68 -10.53 -5.64 7.31
C TYR A 68 -11.60 -4.57 7.11
N PHE A 69 -11.92 -4.20 5.87
CA PHE A 69 -12.90 -3.16 5.58
C PHE A 69 -14.04 -3.62 4.69
N ILE A 70 -13.74 -4.03 3.46
CA ILE A 70 -14.79 -4.28 2.47
C ILE A 70 -15.70 -5.42 2.96
N ARG A 71 -15.12 -6.56 3.37
CA ARG A 71 -15.92 -7.69 3.88
C ARG A 71 -16.75 -7.33 5.12
N PRO A 72 -16.19 -6.69 6.17
CA PRO A 72 -16.99 -6.26 7.32
C PRO A 72 -18.05 -5.19 7.03
N LEU A 73 -17.82 -4.30 6.07
CA LEU A 73 -18.73 -3.19 5.77
C LEU A 73 -19.88 -3.60 4.85
N LEU A 74 -19.68 -4.62 3.99
CA LEU A 74 -20.76 -5.21 3.19
C LEU A 74 -21.93 -5.69 4.03
N THR A 75 -21.69 -6.10 5.28
CA THR A 75 -22.74 -6.60 6.18
C THR A 75 -23.28 -5.53 7.13
N SER A 76 -22.61 -4.38 7.28
CA SER A 76 -22.91 -3.41 8.34
C SER A 76 -23.29 -2.01 7.85
N ASP A 77 -22.65 -1.49 6.78
CA ASP A 77 -22.89 -0.15 6.26
C ASP A 77 -22.34 0.01 4.82
N PRO A 78 -23.16 -0.26 3.78
CA PRO A 78 -22.73 -0.22 2.39
C PRO A 78 -22.28 1.16 1.91
N LEU A 79 -22.78 2.25 2.50
CA LEU A 79 -22.47 3.62 2.05
C LEU A 79 -21.01 4.00 2.35
N LYS A 80 -20.39 3.40 3.37
CA LYS A 80 -18.96 3.59 3.68
C LYS A 80 -18.03 2.87 2.70
N ILE A 81 -18.55 1.95 1.89
CA ILE A 81 -17.75 1.21 0.92
C ILE A 81 -17.32 2.13 -0.22
N GLU A 82 -18.19 3.03 -0.68
CA GLU A 82 -17.86 3.97 -1.77
C GLU A 82 -16.67 4.86 -1.40
N GLU A 83 -16.65 5.40 -0.18
CA GLU A 83 -15.51 6.20 0.32
C GLU A 83 -14.20 5.39 0.34
N ILE A 84 -14.28 4.13 0.75
CA ILE A 84 -13.10 3.25 0.82
C ILE A 84 -12.58 2.89 -0.57
N LEU A 85 -13.49 2.65 -1.53
CA LEU A 85 -13.12 2.39 -2.91
C LEU A 85 -12.52 3.63 -3.58
N GLU A 86 -13.02 4.83 -3.27
CA GLU A 86 -12.43 6.07 -3.79
C GLU A 86 -11.02 6.30 -3.22
N ASN A 87 -10.81 6.08 -1.92
CA ASN A 87 -9.48 6.15 -1.31
C ASN A 87 -8.51 5.11 -1.90
N GLU A 88 -8.99 3.89 -2.17
CA GLU A 88 -8.21 2.84 -2.82
C GLU A 88 -7.76 3.25 -4.23
N LYS A 89 -8.67 3.84 -5.00
CA LYS A 89 -8.38 4.36 -6.34
C LYS A 89 -7.33 5.47 -6.32
N GLN A 90 -7.44 6.42 -5.40
CA GLN A 90 -6.44 7.50 -5.24
C GLN A 90 -5.05 6.95 -4.91
N LEU A 91 -4.96 5.95 -4.02
CA LEU A 91 -3.70 5.30 -3.70
C LEU A 91 -3.13 4.56 -4.91
N LYS A 92 -3.98 3.82 -5.65
CA LYS A 92 -3.59 3.11 -6.88
C LYS A 92 -2.98 4.08 -7.89
N ASP A 93 -3.65 5.21 -8.15
CA ASP A 93 -3.18 6.20 -9.12
C ASP A 93 -1.84 6.79 -8.70
N ARG A 94 -1.66 7.12 -7.41
CA ARG A 94 -0.37 7.58 -6.85
C ARG A 94 0.73 6.54 -7.05
N VAL A 95 0.50 5.28 -6.71
CA VAL A 95 1.47 4.20 -6.86
C VAL A 95 1.82 3.98 -8.33
N GLN A 96 0.81 3.93 -9.21
CA GLN A 96 1.01 3.70 -10.63
C GLN A 96 1.80 4.83 -11.30
N ASN A 97 1.60 6.08 -10.90
CA ASN A 97 2.39 7.21 -11.39
C ASN A 97 3.88 7.07 -11.06
N ILE A 98 4.20 6.59 -9.85
CA ILE A 98 5.59 6.34 -9.44
C ILE A 98 6.17 5.18 -10.26
N ILE A 99 5.45 4.06 -10.39
CA ILE A 99 5.87 2.90 -11.19
C ILE A 99 6.16 3.33 -12.64
N ASN A 100 5.24 4.05 -13.28
CA ASN A 100 5.41 4.51 -14.66
C ASN A 100 6.65 5.41 -14.83
N SER A 101 6.97 6.22 -13.82
CA SER A 101 8.17 7.06 -13.82
C SER A 101 9.45 6.23 -13.72
N LEU A 102 9.45 5.19 -12.88
CA LEU A 102 10.59 4.28 -12.69
C LEU A 102 10.81 3.36 -13.89
N GLU A 103 9.74 2.79 -14.47
CA GLU A 103 9.84 1.90 -15.63
C GLU A 103 10.44 2.58 -16.86
N ARG A 104 10.19 3.88 -17.04
CA ARG A 104 10.86 4.69 -18.09
C ARG A 104 12.37 4.75 -17.92
N LYS A 105 12.89 4.60 -16.69
CA LYS A 105 14.33 4.58 -16.38
C LYS A 105 14.96 3.18 -16.52
N ILE A 106 14.14 2.13 -16.71
CA ILE A 106 14.61 0.75 -16.91
C ILE A 106 14.81 0.45 -18.39
N ILE A 107 13.92 1.01 -19.23
CA ILE A 107 13.91 0.80 -20.69
C ILE A 107 15.04 1.59 -21.39
N HIS A 108 15.57 2.62 -20.73
CA HIS A 108 16.69 3.44 -21.19
C HIS A 108 17.95 3.13 -20.39
#